data_AF-A0A971X2R6-F1
#
_entry.id   AF-A0A971X2R6-F1
#
_cell.length_a   1.000
_cell.length_b   1.000
_cell.length_c   1.000
_cell.angle_alpha   90.00
_cell.angle_beta   90.00
_cell.angle_gamma   90.00
#
_symmetry.space_group_name_H-M   'P 1'
#
loop_
_entity.id
_entity.type
_entity.pdbx_description
1 polymer ?
#
loop_
_entity_poly.entity_id
_entity_poly.type
_entity_poly.pdbx_seq_one_letter_code
_entity_poly.pdbx_strand_id
1 'polypeptide(L)'
;MHPLLYPATTPPVETARLLPYDWLLPAGLLLAFVLVSLWLYRRSRPNDQTAGGQPDSQLSEALNQLQQLPRPGPDDQAGPWLQQLNLLLKRFCAVRYPDIASHRLSGREWLAFLDSRCPAAGLTRWMILVQGSYQPDCRLDENDINGLHNAIATWMRAHV
;
A
#
# COMPACT_ATOMS: atom_id res chain seq x y z
N MET A 1 45.58 -79.65 -16.41
CA MET A 1 46.06 -78.62 -15.47
C MET A 1 44.97 -77.57 -15.33
N HIS A 2 44.41 -77.45 -14.11
CA HIS A 2 43.69 -76.30 -13.54
C HIS A 2 44.49 -74.98 -13.71
N PRO A 3 44.00 -73.79 -13.31
CA PRO A 3 42.64 -73.23 -13.13
C PRO A 3 42.55 -71.82 -13.83
N LEU A 4 41.51 -70.97 -13.80
CA LEU A 4 41.03 -70.08 -12.73
C LEU A 4 39.89 -69.24 -13.36
N LEU A 5 38.66 -69.33 -12.87
CA LEU A 5 38.06 -68.37 -11.92
C LEU A 5 38.08 -66.91 -12.41
N TYR A 6 36.91 -66.49 -12.90
CA TYR A 6 36.46 -65.10 -12.98
C TYR A 6 36.64 -64.38 -11.63
N PRO A 7 37.00 -63.09 -11.66
CA PRO A 7 36.41 -62.13 -10.75
C PRO A 7 35.44 -61.23 -11.55
N ALA A 8 34.17 -61.29 -11.20
CA ALA A 8 33.21 -60.27 -11.57
C ALA A 8 33.66 -58.94 -10.94
N THR A 9 34.09 -57.99 -11.77
CA THR A 9 34.35 -56.62 -11.33
C THR A 9 33.01 -55.89 -11.33
N THR A 10 32.42 -55.71 -10.16
CA THR A 10 31.33 -54.75 -9.97
C THR A 10 31.91 -53.34 -10.13
N PRO A 11 31.28 -52.44 -10.92
CA PRO A 11 31.72 -51.06 -10.95
C PRO A 11 31.46 -50.42 -9.57
N PRO A 12 32.37 -49.57 -9.07
CA PRO A 12 32.07 -48.78 -7.88
C PRO A 12 30.91 -47.85 -8.23
N VAL A 13 29.81 -47.96 -7.47
CA VAL A 13 28.78 -46.92 -7.45
C VAL A 13 29.46 -45.69 -6.87
N GLU A 14 29.88 -44.77 -7.74
CA GLU A 14 30.32 -43.45 -7.36
C GLU A 14 29.15 -42.71 -6.72
N THR A 15 29.01 -42.85 -5.40
CA THR A 15 28.32 -41.89 -4.55
C THR A 15 29.21 -40.64 -4.41
N ALA A 16 29.56 -40.03 -5.54
CA ALA A 16 30.39 -38.83 -5.58
C ALA A 16 29.50 -37.61 -5.35
N ARG A 17 29.31 -37.32 -4.05
CA ARG A 17 29.12 -36.00 -3.43
C ARG A 17 28.33 -34.99 -4.27
N LEU A 18 27.03 -34.89 -3.97
CA LEU A 18 26.30 -33.63 -4.09
C LEU A 18 27.09 -32.58 -3.29
N LEU A 19 27.93 -31.81 -3.98
CA LEU A 19 28.58 -30.65 -3.38
C LEU A 19 27.46 -29.70 -2.94
N PRO A 20 27.53 -29.10 -1.74
CA PRO A 20 26.45 -28.29 -1.16
C PRO A 20 26.12 -27.01 -1.98
N TYR A 21 26.80 -26.78 -3.10
CA TYR A 21 26.64 -25.64 -3.99
C TYR A 21 25.59 -25.85 -5.10
N ASP A 22 25.08 -27.07 -5.33
CA ASP A 22 24.06 -27.31 -6.38
C ASP A 22 22.77 -26.48 -6.20
N TRP A 23 22.48 -26.06 -4.97
CA TRP A 23 21.32 -25.21 -4.67
C TRP A 23 21.58 -23.71 -4.88
N LEU A 24 22.82 -23.27 -5.02
CA LEU A 24 23.14 -21.84 -5.15
C LEU A 24 22.73 -21.27 -6.52
N LEU A 25 22.78 -22.09 -7.57
CA LEU A 25 22.28 -21.72 -8.90
C LEU A 25 20.75 -21.54 -8.92
N PRO A 26 19.91 -22.52 -8.50
CA PRO A 26 18.47 -22.34 -8.47
C PRO A 26 18.02 -21.30 -7.43
N ALA A 27 18.70 -21.19 -6.28
CA ALA A 27 18.38 -20.17 -5.28
C ALA A 27 18.66 -18.75 -5.79
N GLY A 28 19.77 -18.54 -6.50
CA GLY A 28 20.09 -17.26 -7.13
C GLY A 28 19.07 -16.89 -8.21
N LEU A 29 18.63 -17.85 -9.02
CA LEU A 29 17.63 -17.64 -10.05
C LEU A 29 16.26 -17.31 -9.44
N LEU A 30 15.87 -17.99 -8.36
CA LEU A 30 14.65 -17.65 -7.62
C LEU A 30 14.72 -16.24 -7.01
N LEU A 31 15.85 -15.87 -6.40
CA LEU A 31 16.03 -14.54 -5.84
C LEU A 31 15.94 -13.46 -6.93
N ALA A 32 16.59 -13.68 -8.07
CA ALA A 32 16.51 -12.79 -9.22
C ALA A 32 15.06 -12.69 -9.74
N PHE A 33 14.33 -13.81 -9.82
CA PHE A 33 12.93 -13.81 -10.24
C PHE A 33 12.03 -13.06 -9.25
N VAL A 34 12.25 -13.23 -7.94
CA VAL A 34 11.54 -12.50 -6.89
C VAL A 34 11.85 -11.01 -6.97
N LEU A 35 13.11 -10.62 -7.15
CA LEU A 35 13.52 -9.22 -7.30
C LEU A 35 12.95 -8.59 -8.56
N VAL A 36 12.98 -9.28 -9.69
CA VAL A 36 12.38 -8.84 -10.95
C VAL A 36 10.86 -8.76 -10.83
N SER A 37 10.22 -9.73 -10.19
CA SER A 37 8.78 -9.70 -9.93
C SER A 37 8.40 -8.53 -9.02
N LEU A 38 9.15 -8.28 -7.94
CA LEU A 38 8.99 -7.10 -7.09
C LEU A 38 9.25 -5.79 -7.84
N TRP A 39 10.26 -5.77 -8.71
CA TRP A 39 10.61 -4.60 -9.50
C TRP A 39 9.54 -4.31 -10.55
N LEU A 40 9.05 -5.33 -11.26
CA LEU A 40 7.93 -5.24 -12.17
C LEU A 40 6.64 -4.89 -11.43
N TYR A 41 6.37 -5.44 -10.25
CA TYR A 41 5.21 -5.07 -9.45
C TYR A 41 5.28 -3.62 -8.96
N ARG A 42 6.48 -3.14 -8.60
CA ARG A 42 6.71 -1.73 -8.24
C ARG A 42 6.68 -0.80 -9.45
N ARG A 43 7.10 -1.26 -10.63
CA ARG A 43 7.06 -0.50 -11.89
C ARG A 43 5.67 -0.49 -12.53
N SER A 44 4.91 -1.57 -12.33
CA SER A 44 3.51 -1.74 -12.70
C SER A 44 2.56 -1.20 -11.64
N ARG A 45 3.05 -0.67 -10.51
CA ARG A 45 2.31 0.40 -9.83
C ARG A 45 2.39 1.57 -10.80
N PRO A 46 1.29 1.90 -11.49
CA PRO A 46 1.32 3.01 -12.42
C PRO A 46 1.71 4.23 -11.60
N ASN A 47 2.89 4.77 -11.89
CA ASN A 47 3.10 6.18 -11.68
C ASN A 47 2.14 6.84 -12.68
N ASP A 48 0.90 7.07 -12.24
CA ASP A 48 -0.16 7.81 -12.95
C ASP A 48 0.28 9.28 -13.10
N GLN A 49 1.36 9.49 -13.82
CA GLN A 49 1.84 10.81 -14.23
C GLN A 49 1.72 11.00 -15.74
N THR A 50 1.25 9.99 -16.49
CA THR A 50 1.12 10.10 -17.95
C THR A 50 0.07 9.13 -18.50
N ALA A 51 -1.21 9.47 -18.35
CA ALA A 51 -2.26 9.04 -19.26
C ALA A 51 -3.29 10.17 -19.29
N GLY A 52 -3.60 10.70 -20.47
CA GLY A 52 -4.46 11.87 -20.71
C GLY A 52 -5.94 11.70 -20.32
N GLY A 53 -6.24 11.08 -19.18
CA GLY A 53 -7.50 11.26 -18.48
C GLY A 53 -7.45 12.63 -17.83
N GLN A 54 -8.39 13.50 -18.23
CA GLN A 54 -8.55 14.83 -17.65
C GLN A 54 -8.52 14.74 -16.11
N PRO A 55 -7.71 15.53 -15.39
CA PRO A 55 -7.54 15.41 -13.94
C PRO A 55 -8.88 15.36 -13.18
N ASP A 56 -9.89 16.03 -13.70
CA ASP A 56 -11.28 16.01 -13.21
C ASP A 56 -11.85 14.59 -13.08
N SER A 57 -11.53 13.66 -13.99
CA SER A 57 -12.00 12.28 -13.92
C SER A 57 -11.38 11.52 -12.75
N GLN A 58 -10.09 11.71 -12.47
CA GLN A 58 -9.41 11.09 -11.34
C GLN A 58 -9.92 11.63 -10.00
N LEU A 59 -10.22 12.93 -9.94
CA LEU A 59 -10.79 13.56 -8.75
C LEU A 59 -12.21 13.06 -8.47
N SER A 60 -13.04 12.91 -9.52
CA SER A 60 -14.38 12.33 -9.39
C SER A 60 -14.35 10.85 -8.96
N GLU A 61 -13.37 10.09 -9.43
CA GLU A 61 -13.18 8.68 -9.05
C GLU A 61 -12.75 8.56 -7.58
N ALA A 62 -11.88 9.45 -7.11
CA ALA A 62 -11.52 9.51 -5.69
C ALA A 62 -12.72 9.85 -4.78
N LEU A 63 -13.63 10.73 -5.23
CA LEU A 63 -14.89 11.00 -4.53
C LEU A 63 -15.79 9.76 -4.49
N ASN A 64 -15.89 9.01 -5.58
CA ASN A 64 -16.67 7.77 -5.63
C ASN A 64 -16.09 6.73 -4.66
N GLN A 65 -14.77 6.57 -4.62
CA GLN A 65 -14.09 5.67 -3.68
C GLN A 65 -14.34 6.05 -2.21
N LEU A 66 -14.45 7.34 -1.89
CA LEU A 66 -14.85 7.79 -0.55
C LEU A 66 -16.28 7.35 -0.19
N GLN A 67 -17.20 7.32 -1.17
CA GLN A 67 -18.57 6.87 -0.95
C GLN A 67 -18.68 5.35 -0.79
N GLN A 68 -17.82 4.61 -1.47
CA GLN A 68 -17.76 3.14 -1.40
C GLN A 68 -17.00 2.62 -0.17
N LEU A 69 -16.26 3.49 0.53
CA LEU A 69 -15.46 3.09 1.68
C LEU A 69 -16.36 2.56 2.82
N PRO A 70 -16.21 1.28 3.25
CA PRO A 70 -17.04 0.72 4.30
C PRO A 70 -16.75 1.43 5.62
N ARG A 71 -17.81 1.94 6.26
CA ARG A 71 -17.70 2.62 7.55
C ARG A 71 -17.61 1.57 8.66
N PRO A 72 -16.71 1.73 9.64
CA PRO A 72 -16.64 0.84 10.79
C PRO A 72 -17.93 0.94 11.63
N GLY A 73 -18.34 -0.16 12.26
CA GLY A 73 -19.41 -0.15 13.25
C GLY A 73 -18.95 0.47 14.59
N PRO A 74 -19.87 0.69 15.55
CA PRO A 74 -19.57 1.35 16.83
C PRO A 74 -18.57 0.58 17.71
N ASP A 75 -18.46 -0.73 17.55
CA ASP A 75 -17.52 -1.60 18.27
C ASP A 75 -16.28 -1.98 17.45
N ASP A 76 -16.19 -1.52 16.20
CA ASP A 76 -15.08 -1.87 15.32
C ASP A 76 -13.88 -0.93 15.52
N GLN A 77 -12.71 -1.44 15.21
CA GLN A 77 -11.50 -0.63 15.15
C GLN A 77 -11.57 0.32 13.94
N ALA A 78 -11.62 1.62 14.21
CA ALA A 78 -11.65 2.66 13.20
C ALA A 78 -10.26 3.01 12.63
N GLY A 79 -9.17 2.55 13.26
CA GLY A 79 -7.79 2.81 12.82
C GLY A 79 -7.53 2.50 11.33
N PRO A 80 -7.86 1.28 10.83
CA PRO A 80 -7.70 0.94 9.42
C PRO A 80 -8.53 1.82 8.48
N TRP A 81 -9.74 2.19 8.87
CA TRP A 81 -10.60 3.09 8.09
C TRP A 81 -10.00 4.51 8.01
N LEU A 82 -9.48 5.04 9.12
CA LEU A 82 -8.78 6.33 9.14
C LEU A 82 -7.51 6.32 8.29
N GLN A 83 -6.77 5.19 8.28
CA GLN A 83 -5.62 5.01 7.41
C GLN A 83 -6.02 5.06 5.93
N GLN A 84 -7.11 4.38 5.55
CA GLN A 84 -7.64 4.41 4.19
C GLN A 84 -8.09 5.82 3.78
N LEU A 85 -8.77 6.55 4.67
CA LEU A 85 -9.17 7.95 4.44
C LEU A 85 -7.94 8.85 4.19
N ASN A 86 -6.90 8.72 5.01
CA ASN A 86 -5.67 9.49 4.84
C ASN A 86 -4.96 9.20 3.52
N LEU A 87 -4.87 7.92 3.13
CA LEU A 87 -4.26 7.53 1.86
C LEU A 87 -5.05 8.11 0.68
N LEU A 88 -6.39 8.04 0.74
CA LEU A 88 -7.27 8.58 -0.28
C LEU A 88 -7.14 10.11 -0.40
N LEU A 89 -7.11 10.83 0.72
CA LEU A 89 -6.89 12.28 0.74
C LEU A 89 -5.51 12.67 0.20
N LYS A 90 -4.46 11.95 0.58
CA LYS A 90 -3.10 12.21 0.08
C LYS A 90 -3.00 11.99 -1.43
N ARG A 91 -3.61 10.93 -1.95
CA ARG A 91 -3.68 10.69 -3.40
C ARG A 91 -4.46 11.78 -4.12
N PHE A 92 -5.60 12.19 -3.58
CA PHE A 92 -6.39 13.31 -4.13
C PHE A 92 -5.56 14.60 -4.17
N CYS A 93 -4.86 14.92 -3.09
CA CYS A 93 -4.00 16.11 -3.03
C CYS A 93 -2.81 16.01 -3.97
N ALA A 94 -2.25 14.82 -4.20
CA ALA A 94 -1.15 14.63 -5.14
C ALA A 94 -1.59 14.91 -6.60
N VAL A 95 -2.84 14.59 -6.95
CA VAL A 95 -3.41 14.92 -8.27
C VAL A 95 -3.76 16.40 -8.37
N ARG A 96 -4.43 16.97 -7.35
CA ARG A 96 -4.89 18.37 -7.39
C ARG A 96 -3.77 19.39 -7.22
N TYR A 97 -2.73 19.04 -6.46
CA TYR A 97 -1.62 19.90 -6.06
C TYR A 97 -0.27 19.21 -6.29
N PRO A 98 0.12 18.95 -7.55
CA PRO A 98 1.34 18.21 -7.87
C PRO A 98 2.62 18.90 -7.38
N ASP A 99 2.62 20.24 -7.32
CA ASP A 99 3.77 21.04 -6.87
C ASP A 99 3.98 20.98 -5.34
N ILE A 100 2.98 20.49 -4.61
CA ILE A 100 3.03 20.41 -3.14
C ILE A 100 3.38 18.99 -2.74
N ALA A 101 4.44 18.85 -1.94
CA ALA A 101 4.85 17.59 -1.37
C ALA A 101 3.91 17.11 -0.24
N SER A 102 2.62 16.93 -0.55
CA SER A 102 1.56 16.48 0.37
C SER A 102 1.91 15.16 1.07
N HIS A 103 2.72 14.31 0.43
CA HIS A 103 3.26 13.08 1.00
C HIS A 103 4.18 13.30 2.20
N ARG A 104 4.88 14.45 2.30
CA ARG A 104 5.75 14.80 3.43
C ARG A 104 4.98 15.34 4.62
N LEU A 105 3.76 15.84 4.41
CA LEU A 105 2.95 16.39 5.48
C LEU A 105 2.37 15.27 6.34
N SER A 106 2.45 15.46 7.66
CA SER A 106 1.95 14.52 8.66
C SER A 106 1.44 15.26 9.91
N GLY A 107 0.71 14.55 10.76
CA GLY A 107 0.20 15.10 12.01
C GLY A 107 -0.60 16.40 11.83
N ARG A 108 -0.20 17.42 12.60
CA ARG A 108 -0.85 18.73 12.63
C ARG A 108 -0.59 19.55 11.36
N GLU A 109 0.58 19.40 10.74
CA GLU A 109 0.92 20.11 9.49
C GLU A 109 0.00 19.68 8.35
N TRP A 110 -0.36 18.40 8.32
CA TRP A 110 -1.32 17.87 7.35
C TRP A 110 -2.71 18.48 7.53
N LEU A 111 -3.22 18.55 8.77
CA LEU A 111 -4.51 19.18 9.04
C LEU A 111 -4.50 20.68 8.73
N ALA A 112 -3.43 21.38 9.08
CA ALA A 112 -3.28 22.81 8.77
C ALA A 112 -3.29 23.05 7.26
N PHE A 113 -2.63 22.19 6.48
CA PHE A 113 -2.67 22.25 5.03
C PHE A 113 -4.11 22.08 4.49
N LEU A 114 -4.84 21.06 4.95
CA LEU A 114 -6.22 20.82 4.51
C LEU A 114 -7.14 22.00 4.84
N ASP A 115 -7.01 22.54 6.05
CA ASP A 115 -7.82 23.66 6.55
C ASP A 115 -7.52 24.97 5.85
N SER A 116 -6.25 25.24 5.52
CA SER A 116 -5.84 26.44 4.77
C SER A 116 -6.50 26.57 3.39
N ARG A 117 -7.01 25.48 2.83
CA ARG A 117 -7.66 25.45 1.50
C ARG A 117 -9.18 25.49 1.56
N CYS A 118 -9.78 24.89 2.59
CA CYS A 118 -11.22 24.96 2.80
C CYS A 118 -11.54 24.95 4.30
N PRO A 119 -11.57 26.13 4.94
CA PRO A 119 -11.93 26.24 6.35
C PRO A 119 -13.40 25.88 6.61
N ALA A 120 -14.26 25.97 5.58
CA ALA A 120 -15.67 25.60 5.67
C ALA A 120 -15.90 24.11 5.97
N ALA A 121 -14.94 23.23 5.67
CA ALA A 121 -15.02 21.81 6.00
C ALA A 121 -14.70 21.51 7.47
N GLY A 122 -14.02 22.43 8.18
CA GLY A 122 -13.69 22.29 9.59
C GLY A 122 -12.81 21.08 9.92
N LEU A 123 -11.90 20.68 9.03
CA LEU A 123 -11.09 19.45 9.19
C LEU A 123 -10.14 19.49 10.39
N THR A 124 -9.78 20.68 10.87
CA THR A 124 -8.90 20.89 12.05
C THR A 124 -9.41 20.27 13.34
N ARG A 125 -10.73 20.14 13.53
CA ARG A 125 -11.31 19.49 14.73
C ARG A 125 -11.06 17.98 14.75
N TRP A 126 -10.79 17.37 13.61
CA TRP A 126 -10.67 15.93 13.45
C TRP A 126 -9.22 15.47 13.58
N MET A 127 -8.59 15.74 14.73
CA MET A 127 -7.22 15.27 15.02
C MET A 127 -7.11 13.74 14.91
N ILE A 128 -8.21 13.05 15.18
CA ILE A 128 -8.33 11.60 15.06
C ILE A 128 -8.05 11.10 13.64
N LEU A 129 -8.28 11.92 12.61
CA LEU A 129 -7.92 11.58 11.22
C LEU A 129 -6.45 11.21 11.12
N VAL A 130 -5.56 11.91 11.82
CA VAL A 130 -4.10 11.74 11.69
C VAL A 130 -3.48 10.96 12.85
N GLN A 131 -4.05 11.06 14.04
CA GLN A 131 -3.54 10.36 15.23
C GLN A 131 -4.17 8.97 15.40
N GLY A 132 -5.45 8.81 15.04
CA GLY A 132 -6.20 7.57 15.24
C GLY A 132 -5.67 6.40 14.41
N SER A 133 -4.95 6.66 13.32
CA SER A 133 -4.25 5.63 12.55
C SER A 133 -3.09 4.96 13.29
N TYR A 134 -2.54 5.61 14.31
CA TYR A 134 -1.39 5.12 15.10
C TYR A 134 -1.82 4.60 16.47
N GLN A 135 -3.09 4.75 16.84
CA GLN A 135 -3.61 4.24 18.10
C GLN A 135 -4.02 2.76 17.95
N PRO A 136 -3.57 1.87 18.85
CA PRO A 136 -3.84 0.44 18.76
C PRO A 136 -5.30 0.05 19.03
N ASP A 137 -6.05 0.89 19.76
CA ASP A 137 -7.50 0.67 20.01
C ASP A 137 -8.25 1.99 19.78
N CYS A 138 -8.34 2.39 18.50
CA CYS A 138 -9.07 3.58 18.08
C CYS A 138 -10.51 3.19 17.72
N ARG A 139 -11.46 3.59 18.55
CA ARG A 139 -12.90 3.43 18.33
C ARG A 139 -13.55 4.82 18.20
N LEU A 140 -14.53 4.92 17.33
CA LEU A 140 -15.25 6.16 17.07
C LEU A 140 -16.76 5.87 17.13
N ASP A 141 -17.51 6.82 17.72
CA ASP A 141 -18.97 6.76 17.69
C ASP A 141 -19.48 6.98 16.26
N GLU A 142 -20.68 6.48 15.98
CA GLU A 142 -21.32 6.61 14.67
C GLU A 142 -21.46 8.08 14.24
N ASN A 143 -21.73 8.98 15.21
CA ASN A 143 -21.80 10.42 14.96
C ASN A 143 -20.46 11.00 14.50
N ASP A 144 -19.36 10.55 15.11
CA ASP A 144 -18.02 11.02 14.76
C ASP A 144 -17.57 10.46 13.40
N ILE A 145 -17.88 9.20 13.11
CA ILE A 145 -17.61 8.57 11.81
C ILE A 145 -18.35 9.33 10.70
N ASN A 146 -19.66 9.56 10.88
CA ASN A 146 -20.48 10.27 9.91
C ASN A 146 -20.06 11.75 9.78
N GLY A 147 -19.72 12.40 10.90
CA GLY A 147 -19.22 13.77 10.91
C GLY A 147 -17.90 13.94 10.16
N LEU A 148 -16.95 13.03 10.39
CA LEU A 148 -15.65 13.02 9.70
C LEU A 148 -15.83 12.73 8.21
N HIS A 149 -16.64 11.73 7.86
CA HIS A 149 -16.93 11.38 6.47
C HIS A 149 -17.54 12.57 5.71
N ASN A 150 -18.51 13.26 6.32
CA ASN A 150 -19.14 14.42 5.72
C ASN A 150 -18.19 15.62 5.59
N ALA A 151 -17.34 15.87 6.59
CA ALA A 151 -16.32 16.92 6.52
C ALA A 151 -15.35 16.67 5.35
N ILE A 152 -14.87 15.44 5.21
CA ILE A 152 -13.99 15.04 4.10
C ILE A 152 -14.71 15.16 2.76
N ALA A 153 -15.96 14.68 2.65
CA ALA A 153 -16.73 14.76 1.43
C ALA A 153 -17.00 16.21 1.01
N THR A 154 -17.31 17.09 1.97
CA THR A 154 -17.47 18.53 1.74
C THR A 154 -16.18 19.17 1.24
N TRP A 155 -15.06 18.83 1.88
CA TRP A 155 -13.74 19.31 1.46
C TRP A 155 -13.40 18.85 0.04
N MET A 156 -13.58 17.57 -0.27
CA MET A 156 -13.26 17.05 -1.60
C MET A 156 -14.13 17.67 -2.69
N ARG A 157 -15.44 17.81 -2.48
CA ARG A 157 -16.35 18.44 -3.44
C ARG A 157 -16.02 19.91 -3.70
N ALA A 158 -15.43 20.62 -2.75
CA ALA A 158 -14.97 21.99 -2.96
C ALA A 158 -13.74 22.09 -3.87
N HIS A 159 -13.07 20.97 -4.17
CA HIS A 159 -11.80 20.92 -4.89
C HIS A 159 -11.82 20.13 -6.20
N VAL A 160 -12.93 19.47 -6.51
CA VAL A 160 -13.27 18.91 -7.82
C VAL A 160 -13.91 20.00 -8.66
#